data_AF-A0A8J7GE09-F1
#
_entry.id   AF-A0A8J7GE09-F1
#
_cell.length_a   1.000
_cell.length_b   1.000
_cell.length_c   1.000
_cell.angle_alpha   90.00
_cell.angle_beta   90.00
_cell.angle_gamma   90.00
#
_symmetry.space_group_name_H-M   'P 1'
#
loop_
_entity.id
_entity.type
_entity.pdbx_description
1 polymer ?
#
loop_
_entity_poly.entity_id
_entity_poly.type
_entity_poly.pdbx_seq_one_letter_code
_entity_poly.pdbx_strand_id
1 'polypeptide(L)'
;MDVVAQWVRTSWTKRSRGAVGASLRNAAPVGFALPELALPAVHEVVMDERDDFAPQESLRAGEPDRAGVLLKEADGRLRVELVVTRFGLPRRLRRPPGVWLAHGEWVRWQVNYRFSAPCSCGADWSYRLETLNLAFGPVVPATFLGSPSRLVDERGHLR
;
A
#
# COMPACT_ATOMS: atom_id res chain seq x y z
N MET A 1 7.05 -12.68 -15.34
CA MET A 1 5.72 -12.54 -14.72
C MET A 1 5.20 -11.17 -15.08
N ASP A 2 3.97 -11.10 -15.61
CA ASP A 2 3.36 -9.84 -16.04
C ASP A 2 2.66 -9.18 -14.85
N VAL A 3 3.42 -8.46 -14.02
CA VAL A 3 2.89 -7.84 -12.79
C VAL A 3 3.21 -6.36 -12.75
N VAL A 4 2.21 -5.59 -12.32
CA VAL A 4 2.40 -4.22 -11.85
C VAL A 4 2.00 -4.12 -10.40
N ALA A 5 2.89 -3.58 -9.58
CA ALA A 5 2.58 -3.21 -8.21
C ALA A 5 2.60 -1.69 -8.08
N GLN A 6 1.57 -1.11 -7.47
CA GLN A 6 1.55 0.27 -7.02
C GLN A 6 1.49 0.30 -5.49
N TRP A 7 2.49 0.93 -4.89
CA TRP A 7 2.57 1.15 -3.45
C TRP A 7 2.18 2.58 -3.13
N VAL A 8 1.03 2.77 -2.49
CA VAL A 8 0.63 4.08 -1.98
C VAL A 8 0.87 4.12 -0.48
N ARG A 9 1.80 4.97 -0.03
CA ARG A 9 2.15 5.14 1.38
C ARG A 9 1.77 6.54 1.86
N THR A 10 0.81 6.61 2.77
CA THR A 10 0.43 7.86 3.44
C THR A 10 0.99 7.86 4.86
N SER A 11 1.76 8.87 5.23
CA SER A 11 2.37 9.00 6.57
C SER A 11 1.92 10.28 7.26
N TRP A 12 1.61 10.21 8.55
CA TRP A 12 1.18 11.37 9.34
C TRP A 12 1.55 11.24 10.81
N THR A 13 1.50 12.33 11.54
CA THR A 13 1.73 12.39 13.00
C THR A 13 0.42 12.64 13.74
N LYS A 14 0.49 12.86 15.05
CA LYS A 14 -0.68 13.29 15.83
C LYS A 14 -1.31 14.60 15.35
N ARG A 15 -0.57 15.48 14.65
CA ARG A 15 -1.08 16.78 14.20
C ARG A 15 -2.31 16.61 13.29
N SER A 16 -2.32 15.61 12.42
CA SER A 16 -3.45 15.24 11.55
C SER A 16 -4.48 14.29 12.19
N ARG A 17 -4.56 14.23 13.52
CA ARG A 17 -5.74 13.66 14.21
C ARG A 17 -6.87 14.68 14.41
N GLY A 18 -6.58 15.99 14.35
CA GLY A 18 -7.59 17.05 14.39
C GLY A 18 -8.33 17.23 13.07
N ALA A 19 -9.40 18.03 13.05
CA ALA A 19 -10.36 18.12 11.95
C ALA A 19 -9.74 18.37 10.56
N VAL A 20 -8.94 19.44 10.39
CA VAL A 20 -8.40 19.83 9.07
C VAL A 20 -7.42 18.78 8.53
N GLY A 21 -6.46 18.33 9.35
CA GLY A 21 -5.50 17.30 8.93
C GLY A 21 -6.12 15.92 8.74
N ALA A 22 -7.18 15.58 9.49
CA ALA A 22 -7.96 14.37 9.28
C ALA A 22 -8.72 14.41 7.94
N SER A 23 -9.28 15.56 7.57
CA SER A 23 -9.94 15.75 6.27
C SER A 23 -8.95 15.58 5.11
N LEU A 24 -7.78 16.22 5.17
CA LEU A 24 -6.74 16.06 4.15
C LEU A 24 -6.28 14.61 4.01
N ARG A 25 -5.99 13.94 5.14
CA ARG A 25 -5.63 12.51 5.14
C ARG A 25 -6.74 11.64 4.56
N ASN A 26 -8.00 11.88 4.92
CA ASN A 26 -9.13 11.08 4.43
C ASN A 26 -9.39 11.30 2.93
N ALA A 27 -8.96 12.45 2.38
CA ALA A 27 -9.00 12.75 0.95
C ALA A 27 -7.80 12.17 0.17
N ALA A 28 -6.75 11.70 0.85
CA ALA A 28 -5.56 11.15 0.21
C ALA A 28 -5.93 9.92 -0.66
N PRO A 29 -5.61 9.93 -1.97
CA PRO A 29 -5.96 8.82 -2.86
C PRO A 29 -5.25 7.53 -2.45
N VAL A 30 -5.90 6.39 -2.66
CA VAL A 30 -5.32 5.05 -2.41
C VAL A 30 -4.96 4.32 -3.70
N GLY A 31 -5.07 5.01 -4.84
CA GLY A 31 -4.71 4.53 -6.16
C GLY A 31 -4.45 5.71 -7.09
N PHE A 32 -3.49 5.53 -8.00
CA PHE A 32 -3.05 6.53 -8.97
C PHE A 32 -3.08 5.93 -10.38
N ALA A 33 -3.15 6.78 -11.40
CA ALA A 33 -2.99 6.33 -12.76
C ALA A 33 -1.58 5.77 -12.94
N LEU A 34 -1.46 4.65 -13.66
CA LEU A 34 -0.16 4.08 -13.99
C LEU A 34 0.47 4.86 -15.15
N PRO A 35 1.74 5.27 -15.05
CA PRO A 35 2.46 5.79 -16.20
C PRO A 35 2.65 4.68 -17.25
N GLU A 36 3.03 5.04 -18.48
CA GLU A 36 3.45 4.04 -19.46
C GLU A 36 4.71 3.33 -18.95
N LEU A 37 4.63 2.01 -18.78
CA LEU A 37 5.65 1.21 -18.11
C LEU A 37 5.79 -0.17 -18.75
N ALA A 38 7.03 -0.63 -18.89
CA ALA A 38 7.34 -1.99 -19.30
C ALA A 38 7.16 -2.93 -18.09
N LEU A 39 6.53 -4.08 -18.30
CA LEU A 39 6.30 -5.07 -17.26
C LEU A 39 7.52 -5.99 -17.06
N PRO A 40 7.79 -6.45 -15.84
CA PRO A 40 7.15 -6.05 -14.57
C PRO A 40 7.62 -4.67 -14.09
N ALA A 41 6.78 -3.99 -13.31
CA ALA A 41 7.11 -2.66 -12.77
C ALA A 41 6.48 -2.38 -11.40
N VAL A 42 7.11 -1.45 -10.70
CA VAL A 42 6.70 -0.94 -9.39
C VAL A 42 6.54 0.58 -9.46
N HIS A 43 5.34 1.06 -9.16
CA HIS A 43 5.01 2.48 -9.02
C HIS A 43 4.83 2.81 -7.54
N GLU A 44 5.74 3.56 -6.94
CA GLU A 44 5.59 3.99 -5.56
C GLU A 44 5.06 5.43 -5.52
N VAL A 45 4.08 5.67 -4.66
CA VAL A 45 3.53 6.99 -4.38
C VAL A 45 3.59 7.22 -2.88
N VAL A 46 4.33 8.25 -2.46
CA VAL A 46 4.48 8.63 -1.07
C VAL A 46 3.76 9.96 -0.84
N MET A 47 2.95 10.01 0.21
CA MET A 47 2.27 11.22 0.67
C MET A 47 2.57 11.40 2.16
N ASP A 48 3.20 12.50 2.53
CA ASP A 48 3.57 12.81 3.91
C ASP A 48 2.80 14.04 4.40
N GLU A 49 2.39 14.04 5.66
CA GLU A 49 1.77 15.20 6.30
C GLU A 49 2.62 16.47 6.21
N ARG A 50 3.96 16.35 6.22
CA ARG A 50 4.88 17.50 6.10
C ARG A 50 4.80 18.20 4.76
N ASP A 51 4.34 17.48 3.73
CA ASP A 51 4.22 17.97 2.36
C ASP A 51 2.73 18.14 1.99
N ASP A 52 1.85 18.38 2.97
CA ASP A 52 0.39 18.51 2.81
C ASP A 52 -0.26 17.33 2.06
N PHE A 53 0.33 16.14 2.19
CA PHE A 53 -0.05 14.93 1.46
C PHE A 53 0.05 15.05 -0.07
N ALA A 54 0.88 15.96 -0.59
CA ALA A 54 1.20 16.01 -2.01
C ALA A 54 1.86 14.69 -2.46
N PRO A 55 1.42 14.08 -3.58
CA PRO A 55 1.97 12.80 -4.04
C PRO A 55 3.37 12.98 -4.61
N GLN A 56 4.31 12.17 -4.11
CA GLN A 56 5.65 12.01 -4.66
C GLN A 56 5.74 10.64 -5.31
N GLU A 57 5.89 10.62 -6.63
CA GLU A 57 5.84 9.38 -7.43
C GLU A 57 7.24 8.93 -7.83
N SER A 58 7.48 7.62 -7.80
CA SER A 58 8.67 6.99 -8.33
C SER A 58 8.31 5.71 -9.09
N LEU A 59 9.08 5.41 -10.13
CA LEU A 59 8.89 4.23 -10.97
C LEU A 59 10.16 3.40 -10.99
N ARG A 60 9.99 2.09 -10.85
CA ARG A 60 11.09 1.13 -10.94
C ARG A 60 10.68 -0.04 -11.81
N ALA A 61 11.53 -0.41 -12.77
CA ALA A 61 11.37 -1.66 -13.51
C ALA A 61 11.70 -2.87 -12.61
N GLY A 62 11.08 -4.01 -12.89
CA GLY A 62 11.27 -5.25 -12.16
C GLY A 62 10.12 -5.59 -11.21
N GLU A 63 10.23 -6.75 -10.59
CA GLU A 63 9.26 -7.25 -9.61
C GLU A 63 9.32 -6.44 -8.30
N PRO A 64 8.23 -6.38 -7.51
CA PRO A 64 8.26 -5.77 -6.19
C PRO A 64 9.17 -6.54 -5.22
N ASP A 65 9.72 -5.84 -4.23
CA ASP A 65 10.62 -6.44 -3.24
C ASP A 65 9.88 -7.48 -2.37
N ARG A 66 10.52 -8.65 -2.19
CA ARG A 66 10.07 -9.73 -1.29
C ARG A 66 9.97 -9.29 0.16
N ALA A 67 10.67 -8.22 0.56
CA ALA A 67 10.52 -7.60 1.87
C ALA A 67 9.13 -6.97 2.09
N GLY A 68 8.41 -6.61 1.01
CA GLY A 68 7.08 -6.00 1.06
C GLY A 68 5.95 -6.90 0.56
N VAL A 69 6.22 -7.78 -0.41
CA VAL A 69 5.20 -8.69 -0.96
C VAL A 69 5.83 -9.99 -1.46
N LEU A 70 5.22 -11.11 -1.11
CA LEU A 70 5.56 -12.41 -1.65
C LEU A 70 4.63 -12.74 -2.81
N LEU A 71 5.24 -13.05 -3.95
CA LEU A 71 4.56 -13.47 -5.16
C LEU A 71 4.89 -14.93 -5.44
N LYS A 72 3.86 -15.73 -5.73
CA LYS A 72 4.03 -17.12 -6.16
C LYS A 72 3.06 -17.42 -7.30
N GLU A 73 3.62 -17.73 -8.47
CA GLU A 73 2.84 -18.20 -9.61
C GLU A 73 2.61 -19.72 -9.49
N ALA A 74 1.37 -20.17 -9.73
CA ALA A 74 1.02 -21.58 -9.87
C ALA A 74 -0.27 -21.72 -10.67
N ASP A 75 -0.36 -22.73 -11.54
CA ASP A 75 -1.57 -23.06 -12.33
C ASP A 75 -2.15 -21.85 -13.09
N GLY A 76 -1.30 -20.98 -13.65
CA GLY A 76 -1.71 -19.77 -14.37
C GLY A 76 -2.33 -18.69 -13.49
N ARG A 77 -2.16 -18.77 -12.17
CA ARG A 77 -2.63 -17.79 -11.18
C ARG A 77 -1.47 -17.25 -10.38
N LEU A 78 -1.62 -16.03 -9.89
CA LEU A 78 -0.67 -15.39 -9.01
C LEU A 78 -1.20 -15.35 -7.57
N ARG A 79 -0.46 -15.96 -6.64
CA ARG A 79 -0.68 -15.77 -5.20
C ARG A 79 0.08 -14.54 -4.73
N VAL A 80 -0.65 -13.61 -4.15
CA VAL A 80 -0.14 -12.36 -3.57
C VAL A 80 -0.27 -12.43 -2.05
N GLU A 81 0.84 -12.26 -1.34
CA GLU A 81 0.85 -12.19 0.12
C GLU A 81 1.64 -10.98 0.59
N LEU A 82 0.95 -10.03 1.24
CA LEU A 82 1.57 -8.82 1.76
C LEU A 82 2.49 -9.17 2.94
N VAL A 83 3.72 -8.66 2.95
CA VAL A 83 4.65 -8.77 4.09
C VAL A 83 4.57 -7.49 4.91
N VAL A 84 4.15 -7.62 6.17
CA VAL A 84 3.96 -6.48 7.07
C VAL A 84 5.19 -6.25 7.95
N THR A 85 5.48 -4.98 8.24
CA THR A 85 6.61 -4.65 9.13
C THR A 85 6.38 -5.14 10.56
N ARG A 86 7.40 -5.76 11.14
CA ARG A 86 7.40 -6.23 12.54
C ARG A 86 7.51 -5.09 13.56
N PHE A 87 7.89 -3.90 13.10
CA PHE A 87 8.12 -2.72 13.95
C PHE A 87 6.88 -1.85 14.12
N GLY A 88 5.84 -2.08 13.32
CA GLY A 88 4.58 -1.35 13.42
C GLY A 88 3.61 -1.98 14.42
N LEU A 89 2.84 -1.14 15.12
CA LEU A 89 1.70 -1.54 15.93
C LEU A 89 0.38 -1.27 15.18
N PRO A 90 -0.70 -2.03 15.44
CA PRO A 90 -0.78 -3.19 16.32
C PRO A 90 -0.08 -4.42 15.74
N ARG A 91 0.41 -5.30 16.62
CA ARG A 91 0.86 -6.63 16.20
C ARG A 91 -0.35 -7.43 15.72
N ARG A 92 -0.29 -7.92 14.49
CA ARG A 92 -1.36 -8.71 13.87
C ARG A 92 -1.04 -10.20 14.05
N LEU A 93 -1.66 -10.82 15.07
CA LEU A 93 -1.44 -12.24 15.39
C LEU A 93 -2.10 -13.17 14.36
N ARG A 94 -3.20 -12.75 13.76
CA ARG A 94 -3.90 -13.47 12.69
C ARG A 94 -4.05 -12.54 11.50
N ARG A 95 -3.58 -13.00 10.34
CA ARG A 95 -3.64 -12.25 9.08
C ARG A 95 -4.46 -13.01 8.04
N PRO A 96 -5.08 -12.30 7.08
CA PRO A 96 -5.68 -12.93 5.92
C PRO A 96 -4.63 -13.78 5.17
N PRO A 97 -5.00 -14.94 4.64
CA PRO A 97 -4.11 -15.70 3.78
C PRO A 97 -3.80 -14.93 2.50
N GLY A 98 -2.70 -15.29 1.83
CA GLY A 98 -2.40 -14.77 0.49
C GLY A 98 -3.54 -15.02 -0.49
N VAL A 99 -3.81 -14.04 -1.34
CA VAL A 99 -4.93 -14.01 -2.29
C VAL A 99 -4.46 -14.51 -3.65
N TRP A 100 -5.29 -15.32 -4.31
CA TRP A 100 -5.04 -15.75 -5.69
C TRP A 100 -5.71 -14.82 -6.68
N LEU A 101 -4.96 -14.41 -7.70
CA LEU A 101 -5.39 -13.61 -8.83
C LEU A 101 -5.30 -14.43 -10.12
N ALA A 102 -6.39 -14.43 -10.89
CA ALA A 102 -6.34 -14.85 -12.29
C ALA A 102 -5.70 -13.74 -13.15
N HIS A 103 -5.27 -14.11 -14.35
CA HIS A 103 -4.77 -13.16 -15.32
C HIS A 103 -5.86 -12.13 -15.69
N GLY A 104 -5.54 -10.85 -15.60
CA GLY A 104 -6.46 -9.71 -15.72
C GLY A 104 -7.10 -9.26 -14.40
N GLU A 105 -6.93 -10.00 -13.29
CA GLU A 105 -7.41 -9.57 -11.98
C GLU A 105 -6.36 -8.72 -11.23
N TRP A 106 -6.85 -7.90 -10.31
CA TRP A 106 -6.00 -7.12 -9.42
C TRP A 106 -6.56 -7.06 -7.99
N VAL A 107 -5.65 -6.88 -7.03
CA VAL A 107 -5.96 -6.76 -5.61
C VAL A 107 -5.65 -5.36 -5.11
N ARG A 108 -6.51 -4.85 -4.23
CA ARG A 108 -6.20 -3.74 -3.32
C ARG A 108 -6.04 -4.30 -1.91
N TRP A 109 -4.86 -4.12 -1.33
CA TRP A 109 -4.55 -4.56 0.02
C TRP A 109 -4.16 -3.36 0.88
N GLN A 110 -4.92 -3.09 1.93
CA GLN A 110 -4.69 -1.94 2.81
C GLN A 110 -4.29 -2.37 4.21
N VAL A 111 -3.25 -1.77 4.75
CA VAL A 111 -2.77 -2.03 6.11
C VAL A 111 -2.29 -0.73 6.75
N ASN A 112 -2.54 -0.56 8.04
CA ASN A 112 -2.09 0.62 8.77
C ASN A 112 -1.23 0.29 9.99
N TYR A 113 -0.35 1.21 10.34
CA TYR A 113 0.60 1.08 11.43
C TYR A 113 0.68 2.36 12.24
N ARG A 114 1.09 2.23 13.50
CA ARG A 114 1.68 3.29 14.30
C ARG A 114 3.08 2.86 14.76
N PHE A 115 4.00 3.81 14.82
CA PHE A 115 5.36 3.62 15.30
C PHE A 115 5.63 4.60 16.45
N SER A 116 6.37 4.14 17.44
CA SER A 116 6.90 4.99 18.50
C SER A 116 8.35 5.36 18.17
N ALA A 117 8.71 6.63 18.26
CA ALA A 117 10.11 7.05 18.17
C ALA A 117 10.94 6.41 19.31
N PRO A 118 12.16 5.89 19.05
CA PRO A 118 12.95 5.21 20.08
C PRO A 118 13.52 6.11 21.18
N CYS A 119 13.64 7.42 20.95
CA CYS A 119 14.54 8.30 21.74
C CYS A 119 13.90 9.54 22.37
N SER A 120 12.57 9.72 22.36
CA SER A 120 11.95 10.85 23.07
C SER A 120 11.08 10.37 24.22
N CYS A 121 11.46 10.80 25.43
CA CYS A 121 10.67 10.74 26.64
C CYS A 121 9.42 11.62 26.48
N GLY A 122 8.47 11.21 25.62
CA GLY A 122 7.32 12.05 25.25
C GLY A 122 6.85 11.93 23.79
N ALA A 123 6.27 10.78 23.43
CA ALA A 123 4.98 10.70 22.74
C ALA A 123 4.74 11.26 21.32
N ASP A 124 5.73 11.34 20.42
CA ASP A 124 5.44 11.53 19.00
C ASP A 124 5.25 10.18 18.28
N TRP A 125 3.97 9.79 18.20
CA TRP A 125 3.54 8.67 17.39
C TRP A 125 3.54 9.08 15.92
N SER A 126 4.21 8.32 15.08
CA SER A 126 4.01 8.38 13.64
C SER A 126 3.06 7.28 13.20
N TYR A 127 2.25 7.58 12.21
CA TYR A 127 1.24 6.70 11.65
C TYR A 127 1.51 6.54 10.17
N ARG A 128 1.14 5.38 9.64
CA ARG A 128 1.28 5.07 8.23
C ARG A 128 0.13 4.20 7.75
N LEU A 129 -0.39 4.50 6.58
CA LEU A 129 -1.28 3.66 5.80
C LEU A 129 -0.52 3.23 4.56
N GLU A 130 -0.43 1.93 4.34
CA GLU A 130 0.13 1.36 3.12
C GLU A 130 -1.02 0.70 2.35
N THR A 131 -1.15 1.07 1.08
CA THR A 131 -2.04 0.42 0.13
C THR A 131 -1.18 -0.19 -0.98
N LEU A 132 -1.28 -1.51 -1.15
CA LEU A 132 -0.75 -2.22 -2.29
C LEU A 132 -1.89 -2.43 -3.30
N ASN A 133 -1.78 -1.82 -4.47
CA ASN A 133 -2.56 -2.22 -5.63
C ASN A 133 -1.68 -3.11 -6.51
N LEU A 134 -2.08 -4.35 -6.79
CA LEU A 134 -1.27 -5.26 -7.60
C LEU A 134 -2.14 -5.96 -8.64
N ALA A 135 -1.76 -5.82 -9.90
CA ALA A 135 -2.40 -6.44 -11.04
C ALA A 135 -1.53 -7.53 -11.63
N PHE A 136 -2.17 -8.61 -12.11
CA PHE A 136 -1.53 -9.68 -12.85
C PHE A 136 -2.08 -9.69 -14.28
N GLY A 137 -1.21 -9.55 -15.28
CA GLY A 137 -1.56 -9.45 -16.70
C GLY A 137 -1.64 -8.02 -17.22
N PRO A 138 -2.36 -7.78 -18.34
CA PRO A 138 -2.40 -6.48 -19.01
C PRO A 138 -3.13 -5.46 -18.15
N VAL A 139 -2.54 -4.27 -18.03
CA VAL A 139 -3.10 -3.15 -17.29
C VAL A 139 -3.29 -1.95 -18.21
N VAL A 140 -4.39 -1.24 -18.00
CA VAL A 140 -4.60 0.11 -18.56
C VAL A 140 -4.19 1.16 -17.52
N PRO A 141 -3.81 2.38 -17.93
CA PRO A 141 -3.40 3.44 -17.00
C PRO A 141 -4.39 3.67 -15.84
N ALA A 142 -5.70 3.57 -16.10
CA ALA A 142 -6.74 3.79 -15.11
C ALA A 142 -7.08 2.56 -14.22
N THR A 143 -6.35 1.44 -14.32
CA THR A 143 -6.71 0.16 -13.65
C THR A 143 -6.91 0.35 -12.14
N PHE A 144 -5.99 1.03 -11.46
CA PHE A 144 -6.03 1.21 -10.00
C PHE A 144 -6.95 2.35 -9.53
N LEU A 145 -7.57 3.09 -10.45
CA LEU A 145 -8.61 4.07 -10.11
C LEU A 145 -10.00 3.42 -9.98
N GLY A 146 -10.17 2.22 -10.53
CA GLY A 146 -11.43 1.48 -10.50
C GLY A 146 -11.66 0.67 -9.22
N SER A 147 -12.67 -0.21 -9.30
CA SER A 147 -12.97 -1.17 -8.23
C SER A 147 -12.08 -2.43 -8.37
N PRO A 148 -11.45 -2.89 -7.27
CA PRO A 148 -10.59 -4.06 -7.30
C PRO A 148 -11.37 -5.36 -7.45
N SER A 149 -10.77 -6.34 -8.14
CA SER A 149 -11.30 -7.73 -8.19
C SER A 149 -11.27 -8.39 -6.81
N ARG A 150 -10.26 -8.03 -5.99
CA ARG A 150 -10.08 -8.50 -4.62
C ARG A 150 -9.73 -7.33 -3.71
N LEU A 151 -10.45 -7.18 -2.60
CA LEU A 151 -10.16 -6.19 -1.57
C LEU A 151 -9.77 -6.91 -0.28
N VAL A 152 -8.60 -6.58 0.26
CA VAL A 152 -8.15 -7.04 1.57
C VAL A 152 -7.95 -5.82 2.46
N ASP A 153 -8.80 -5.68 3.47
CA ASP A 153 -8.72 -4.60 4.45
C ASP A 153 -8.17 -5.12 5.77
N GLU A 154 -6.90 -4.82 6.05
CA GLU A 154 -6.23 -5.07 7.33
C GLU A 154 -6.07 -3.78 8.16
N ARG A 155 -6.80 -2.72 7.85
CA ARG A 155 -6.79 -1.49 8.65
C ARG A 155 -7.42 -1.79 10.01
N GLY A 156 -6.63 -1.58 11.06
CA GLY A 156 -7.07 -1.70 12.45
C GLY A 156 -7.35 -0.33 13.06
N HIS A 157 -8.12 -0.32 14.14
CA HIS A 157 -8.24 0.87 14.98
C HIS A 157 -6.89 1.17 15.65
N LEU A 158 -6.32 2.35 15.36
CA LEU A 158 -5.07 2.81 15.97
C LEU A 158 -5.43 3.71 17.16
N ARG A 159 -5.09 3.28 18.37
CA ARG A 159 -5.26 4.07 19.60
C ARG A 159 -4.25 5.21 19.65
#